data_AF-A0A6J2SWV3-F1
#
_entry.id   AF-A0A6J2SWV3-F1
#
_cell.length_a   1.000
_cell.length_b   1.000
_cell.length_c   1.000
_cell.angle_alpha   90.00
_cell.angle_beta   90.00
_cell.angle_gamma   90.00
#
_symmetry.space_group_name_H-M   'P 1'
#
loop_
_entity.id
_entity.type
_entity.pdbx_description
1 polymer ?
#
loop_
_entity_poly.entity_id
_entity_poly.type
_entity_poly.pdbx_seq_one_letter_code
_entity_poly.pdbx_strand_id
1 'polypeptide(L)'
;MPRETENEGSTKHRFLCKTYFVTVLMLLVGQAQVILAMQFEALKKFLRDYYYVSLMQFFISFISIQLYVFFYHILEQKALWVRIVCGLWTFESNTISIMKPAKKAPNECLGLSWIMTFVIMGLSICYGNLAVPHKRGLFLTRHNVIRWSERIFVLTSFGIIVCSEMKRASIEFPTLFIYTMVSNVFVVIFAASMRKPDFYHDESPGDFILIGQLYYLNFYALYMGYVWTMAAGLDWYQDLKRPKEPAVTEEE
;
A
#
# COMPACT_ATOMS: atom_id res chain seq x y z
N MET A 1 30.94 32.84 -3.76
CA MET A 1 30.02 32.11 -2.87
C MET A 1 29.38 30.96 -3.64
N PRO A 2 29.80 29.70 -3.40
CA PRO A 2 29.09 28.51 -3.91
C PRO A 2 28.84 27.41 -2.86
N ARG A 3 28.81 27.71 -1.55
CA ARG A 3 28.75 26.67 -0.48
C ARG A 3 27.35 26.24 -0.04
N GLU A 4 26.28 26.94 -0.43
CA GLU A 4 24.93 26.63 0.07
C GLU A 4 24.22 25.54 -0.76
N THR A 5 24.45 25.48 -2.07
CA THR A 5 23.82 24.50 -2.97
C THR A 5 24.34 23.07 -2.80
N GLU A 6 25.61 22.88 -2.42
CA GLU A 6 26.17 21.55 -2.13
C GLU A 6 25.61 20.94 -0.83
N ASN A 7 25.36 21.78 0.18
CA ASN A 7 24.90 21.33 1.49
C ASN A 7 23.41 20.95 1.48
N GLU A 8 22.59 21.68 0.72
CA GLU A 8 21.19 21.33 0.49
C GLU A 8 21.03 20.02 -0.29
N GLY A 9 21.84 19.81 -1.35
CA GLY A 9 21.79 18.57 -2.14
C GLY A 9 22.15 17.32 -1.32
N SER A 10 23.13 17.44 -0.42
CA SER A 10 23.56 16.37 0.49
C SER A 10 22.49 16.01 1.53
N THR A 11 21.83 17.01 2.10
CA THR A 11 20.78 16.81 3.11
C THR A 11 19.52 16.19 2.51
N LYS A 12 19.13 16.61 1.30
CA LYS A 12 18.00 16.06 0.52
C LYS A 12 18.21 14.59 0.14
N HIS A 13 19.40 14.25 -0.37
CA HIS A 13 19.75 12.86 -0.70
C HIS A 13 19.68 11.97 0.54
N ARG A 14 20.10 12.48 1.70
CA ARG A 14 20.04 11.77 2.98
C ARG A 14 18.60 11.53 3.44
N PHE A 15 17.69 12.49 3.30
CA PHE A 15 16.27 12.30 3.62
C PHE A 15 15.60 11.29 2.69
N LEU A 16 15.85 11.37 1.39
CA LEU A 16 15.37 10.38 0.43
C LEU A 16 15.83 8.96 0.78
N CYS A 17 17.12 8.76 1.05
CA CYS A 17 17.65 7.46 1.48
C CYS A 17 16.98 6.96 2.76
N LYS A 18 16.75 7.85 3.74
CA LYS A 18 16.03 7.49 4.97
C LYS A 18 14.58 7.10 4.69
N THR A 19 13.86 7.84 3.85
CA THR A 19 12.47 7.52 3.46
C THR A 19 12.38 6.14 2.82
N TYR A 20 13.26 5.82 1.86
CA TYR A 20 13.30 4.49 1.24
C TYR A 20 13.69 3.40 2.23
N PHE A 21 14.68 3.65 3.09
CA PHE A 21 15.09 2.70 4.12
C PHE A 21 13.94 2.35 5.08
N VAL A 22 13.24 3.36 5.59
CA VAL A 22 12.06 3.19 6.46
C VAL A 22 10.95 2.44 5.72
N THR A 23 10.70 2.80 4.46
CA THR A 23 9.68 2.14 3.63
C THR A 23 9.98 0.66 3.45
N VAL A 24 11.21 0.31 3.07
CA VAL A 24 11.63 -1.08 2.86
C VAL A 24 11.58 -1.88 4.16
N LEU A 25 12.05 -1.29 5.27
CA LEU A 25 12.00 -1.94 6.59
C LEU A 25 10.54 -2.24 6.99
N MET A 26 9.65 -1.27 6.87
CA MET A 26 8.22 -1.44 7.15
C MET A 26 7.58 -2.47 6.22
N LEU A 27 7.99 -2.51 4.94
CA LEU A 27 7.51 -3.49 3.97
C LEU A 27 7.90 -4.91 4.37
N LEU A 28 9.15 -5.13 4.76
CA LEU A 28 9.63 -6.43 5.22
C LEU A 28 8.91 -6.90 6.48
N VAL A 29 8.73 -6.00 7.46
CA VAL A 29 7.99 -6.31 8.70
C VAL A 29 6.54 -6.64 8.39
N GLY A 30 5.85 -5.82 7.57
CA GLY A 30 4.46 -6.07 7.21
C GLY A 30 4.28 -7.37 6.44
N GLN A 31 5.17 -7.70 5.51
CA GLN A 31 5.13 -8.96 4.77
C GLN A 31 5.39 -10.17 5.69
N ALA A 32 6.33 -10.05 6.64
CA ALA A 32 6.55 -11.08 7.65
C ALA A 32 5.33 -11.29 8.55
N GLN A 33 4.64 -10.21 8.94
CA GLN A 33 3.39 -10.28 9.71
C GLN A 33 2.29 -11.03 8.96
N VAL A 34 2.14 -10.80 7.64
CA VAL A 34 1.18 -11.54 6.80
C VAL A 34 1.48 -13.04 6.80
N ILE A 35 2.76 -13.41 6.59
CA ILE A 35 3.19 -14.81 6.55
C ILE A 35 2.91 -15.50 7.89
N LEU A 36 3.27 -14.86 9.01
CA LEU A 36 3.01 -15.40 10.34
C LEU A 36 1.51 -15.53 10.63
N ALA A 37 0.72 -14.51 10.31
CA ALA A 37 -0.73 -14.54 10.50
C ALA A 37 -1.41 -15.64 9.68
N MET A 38 -0.89 -15.95 8.49
CA MET A 38 -1.40 -17.06 7.67
C MET A 38 -1.13 -18.44 8.28
N GLN A 39 -0.20 -18.59 9.21
CA GLN A 39 0.06 -19.87 9.90
C GLN A 39 -0.97 -20.17 10.99
N PHE A 40 -1.67 -19.15 11.53
CA PHE A 40 -2.65 -19.34 12.59
C PHE A 40 -4.06 -19.62 12.04
N GLU A 41 -4.45 -20.90 12.00
CA GLU A 41 -5.77 -21.34 11.51
C GLU A 41 -6.95 -20.78 12.32
N ALA A 42 -6.80 -20.61 13.63
CA ALA A 42 -7.83 -20.02 14.49
C ALA A 42 -8.14 -18.57 14.10
N LEU A 43 -7.09 -17.81 13.74
CA LEU A 43 -7.21 -16.43 13.28
C LEU A 43 -7.91 -16.38 11.91
N LYS A 44 -7.56 -17.30 10.99
CA LYS A 44 -8.25 -17.44 9.70
C LYS A 44 -9.75 -17.69 9.86
N LYS A 45 -10.14 -18.58 10.78
CA LYS A 45 -11.55 -18.95 11.02
C LYS A 45 -12.34 -17.80 11.64
N PHE A 46 -11.79 -17.15 12.66
CA PHE A 46 -12.42 -15.97 13.30
C PHE A 46 -12.61 -14.80 12.32
N LEU A 47 -11.61 -14.51 11.50
CA LEU A 47 -11.69 -13.45 10.49
C LEU A 47 -12.70 -13.80 9.37
N ARG A 48 -12.99 -15.09 9.14
CA ARG A 48 -13.99 -15.60 8.19
C ARG A 48 -15.41 -15.32 8.66
N ASP A 49 -15.68 -15.59 9.93
CA ASP A 49 -17.04 -15.60 10.46
C ASP A 49 -17.51 -14.17 10.84
N TYR A 50 -16.58 -13.25 11.09
CA TYR A 50 -16.90 -11.87 11.52
C TYR A 50 -16.45 -10.81 10.51
N TYR A 51 -17.20 -10.66 9.41
CA TYR A 51 -16.92 -9.67 8.35
C TYR A 51 -17.06 -8.21 8.80
N TYR A 52 -18.09 -7.88 9.58
CA TYR A 52 -18.31 -6.50 10.06
C TYR A 52 -17.14 -5.97 10.88
N VAL A 53 -16.44 -6.86 11.59
CA VAL A 53 -15.22 -6.52 12.34
C VAL A 53 -14.09 -6.12 11.38
N SER A 54 -14.01 -6.69 10.17
CA SER A 54 -13.04 -6.26 9.14
C SER A 54 -13.29 -4.82 8.72
N LEU A 55 -14.55 -4.54 8.40
CA LEU A 55 -14.96 -3.27 7.84
C LEU A 55 -14.82 -2.17 8.89
N MET A 56 -15.21 -2.48 10.13
CA MET A 56 -15.03 -1.59 11.27
C MET A 56 -13.55 -1.35 11.56
N GLN A 57 -12.71 -2.37 11.51
CA GLN A 57 -11.26 -2.23 11.71
C GLN A 57 -10.61 -1.39 10.60
N PHE A 58 -10.99 -1.62 9.33
CA PHE A 58 -10.57 -0.77 8.22
C PHE A 58 -11.02 0.68 8.41
N PHE A 59 -12.26 0.90 8.86
CA PHE A 59 -12.79 2.23 9.14
C PHE A 59 -12.04 2.93 10.28
N ILE A 60 -11.74 2.23 11.37
CA ILE A 60 -10.93 2.75 12.48
C ILE A 60 -9.52 3.10 12.02
N SER A 61 -8.92 2.25 11.18
CA SER A 61 -7.59 2.48 10.64
C SER A 61 -7.55 3.65 9.66
N PHE A 62 -8.59 3.78 8.85
CA PHE A 62 -8.79 4.91 7.95
C PHE A 62 -8.95 6.23 8.73
N ILE A 63 -9.76 6.25 9.78
CA ILE A 63 -9.86 7.43 10.66
C ILE A 63 -8.52 7.71 11.32
N SER A 64 -7.82 6.69 11.80
CA SER A 64 -6.51 6.85 12.46
C SER A 64 -5.48 7.49 11.54
N ILE A 65 -5.41 7.09 10.26
CA ILE A 65 -4.47 7.71 9.32
C ILE A 65 -4.87 9.14 8.95
N GLN A 66 -6.17 9.42 8.79
CA GLN A 66 -6.67 10.77 8.54
C GLN A 66 -6.36 11.71 9.71
N LEU A 67 -6.58 11.24 10.95
CA LEU A 67 -6.23 12.01 12.15
C LEU A 67 -4.71 12.18 12.28
N TYR A 68 -3.92 11.18 11.93
CA TYR A 68 -2.45 11.26 11.98
C TYR A 68 -1.91 12.33 11.02
N VAL A 69 -2.43 12.40 9.80
CA VAL A 69 -2.04 13.44 8.82
C VAL A 69 -2.60 14.81 9.21
N PHE A 70 -3.86 14.87 9.66
CA PHE A 70 -4.49 16.13 10.07
C PHE A 70 -3.80 16.77 11.28
N PHE A 71 -3.47 15.99 12.30
CA PHE A 71 -2.76 16.45 13.48
C PHE A 71 -1.24 16.46 13.32
N TYR A 72 -0.71 16.26 12.12
CA TYR A 72 0.72 16.23 11.86
C TYR A 72 1.44 17.48 12.37
N HIS A 73 0.89 18.67 12.09
CA HIS A 73 1.50 19.94 12.54
C HIS A 73 1.57 20.06 14.07
N ILE A 74 0.64 19.42 14.79
CA ILE A 74 0.65 19.35 16.26
C ILE A 74 1.65 18.30 16.74
N LEU A 75 1.71 17.14 16.08
CA LEU A 75 2.65 16.04 16.36
C LEU A 75 4.11 16.43 16.11
N GLU A 76 4.36 17.28 15.11
CA GLU A 76 5.66 17.84 14.80
C GLU A 76 6.21 18.76 15.90
N GLN A 77 5.35 19.26 16.78
CA GLN A 77 5.78 20.04 17.96
C GLN A 77 6.05 19.15 19.18
N LYS A 78 5.73 17.84 19.11
CA LYS A 78 5.90 16.89 20.22
C LYS A 78 7.26 16.19 20.17
N ALA A 79 7.66 15.62 21.31
CA ALA A 79 8.90 14.87 21.47
C ALA A 79 8.98 13.67 20.50
N LEU A 80 10.21 13.34 20.07
CA LEU A 80 10.48 12.31 19.07
C LEU A 80 9.88 10.93 19.43
N TRP A 81 9.87 10.57 20.72
CA TRP A 81 9.28 9.31 21.18
C TRP A 81 7.76 9.23 20.96
N VAL A 82 7.03 10.34 21.15
CA VAL A 82 5.58 10.41 20.88
C VAL A 82 5.30 10.18 19.40
N ARG A 83 6.15 10.71 18.52
CA ARG A 83 6.03 10.51 17.06
C ARG A 83 6.26 9.06 16.67
N ILE A 84 7.26 8.40 17.27
CA ILE A 84 7.53 6.98 17.04
C ILE A 84 6.33 6.14 17.48
N VAL A 85 5.75 6.39 18.65
CA VAL A 85 4.61 5.63 19.17
C VAL A 85 3.37 5.82 18.29
N CYS A 86 3.03 7.05 17.91
CA CYS A 86 1.92 7.31 16.98
C CYS A 86 2.18 6.68 15.60
N GLY A 87 3.43 6.73 15.12
CA GLY A 87 3.82 6.10 13.89
C GLY A 87 3.70 4.57 13.93
N LEU A 88 4.11 3.94 15.04
CA LEU A 88 4.01 2.50 15.25
C LEU A 88 2.54 2.06 15.37
N TRP A 89 1.72 2.80 16.11
CA TRP A 89 0.29 2.55 16.19
C TRP A 89 -0.39 2.61 14.82
N THR A 90 -0.07 3.65 14.05
CA THR A 90 -0.62 3.85 12.70
C THR A 90 -0.14 2.75 11.76
N PHE A 91 1.12 2.32 11.88
CA PHE A 91 1.66 1.17 11.14
C PHE A 91 0.88 -0.11 11.47
N GLU A 92 0.85 -0.54 12.74
CA GLU A 92 0.20 -1.79 13.15
C GLU A 92 -1.29 -1.81 12.79
N SER A 93 -2.02 -0.73 13.09
CA SER A 93 -3.46 -0.64 12.79
C SER A 93 -3.74 -0.84 11.30
N ASN A 94 -2.94 -0.20 10.43
CA ASN A 94 -3.14 -0.28 8.97
C ASN A 94 -2.71 -1.63 8.42
N THR A 95 -1.60 -2.18 8.90
CA THR A 95 -1.10 -3.48 8.45
C THR A 95 -2.10 -4.57 8.75
N ILE A 96 -2.66 -4.60 9.97
CA ILE A 96 -3.66 -5.60 10.37
C ILE A 96 -4.97 -5.42 9.59
N SER A 97 -5.38 -4.17 9.33
CA SER A 97 -6.62 -3.88 8.57
C SER A 97 -6.60 -4.43 7.15
N ILE A 98 -5.44 -4.40 6.49
CA ILE A 98 -5.27 -4.84 5.10
C ILE A 98 -4.80 -6.30 5.04
N MET A 99 -4.32 -6.89 6.13
CA MET A 99 -3.89 -8.30 6.22
C MET A 99 -5.05 -9.31 6.15
N LYS A 100 -6.27 -8.90 6.53
CA LYS A 100 -7.45 -9.78 6.66
C LYS A 100 -7.92 -10.53 5.40
N PRO A 101 -7.66 -10.08 4.15
CA PRO A 101 -8.08 -10.81 2.99
C PRO A 101 -7.01 -11.90 2.63
N ALA A 102 -6.00 -12.19 3.45
CA ALA A 102 -5.12 -13.37 3.26
C ALA A 102 -5.82 -14.75 3.48
N LYS A 103 -7.15 -14.88 3.28
CA LYS A 103 -7.96 -16.07 3.58
C LYS A 103 -7.78 -17.25 2.62
N LYS A 104 -7.30 -17.02 1.40
CA LYS A 104 -7.29 -18.06 0.34
C LYS A 104 -6.02 -18.09 -0.53
N ALA A 105 -5.17 -17.08 -0.47
CA ALA A 105 -4.07 -16.98 -1.41
C ALA A 105 -3.06 -18.13 -1.20
N PRO A 106 -2.76 -18.93 -2.24
CA PRO A 106 -1.67 -19.89 -2.21
C PRO A 106 -0.36 -19.21 -1.82
N ASN A 107 0.52 -19.92 -1.11
CA ASN A 107 1.86 -19.41 -0.76
C ASN A 107 2.64 -18.94 -2.01
N GLU A 108 2.36 -19.54 -3.17
CA GLU A 108 2.91 -19.14 -4.47
C GLU A 108 2.49 -17.72 -4.89
N CYS A 109 1.24 -17.31 -4.61
CA CYS A 109 0.77 -15.95 -4.88
C CYS A 109 1.47 -14.92 -3.98
N LEU A 110 1.80 -15.27 -2.73
CA LEU A 110 2.56 -14.41 -1.83
C LEU A 110 3.99 -14.18 -2.37
N GLY A 111 4.65 -15.26 -2.81
CA GLY A 111 5.99 -15.19 -3.40
C GLY A 111 6.03 -14.36 -4.68
N LEU A 112 5.07 -14.58 -5.60
CA LEU A 112 5.00 -13.80 -6.83
C LEU A 112 4.70 -12.31 -6.56
N SER A 113 3.78 -12.03 -5.63
CA SER A 113 3.44 -10.65 -5.25
C SER A 113 4.60 -9.94 -4.58
N TRP A 114 5.42 -10.66 -3.82
CA TRP A 114 6.66 -10.14 -3.25
C TRP A 114 7.61 -9.68 -4.36
N ILE A 115 7.89 -10.55 -5.33
CA ILE A 115 8.75 -10.23 -6.48
C ILE A 115 8.21 -9.01 -7.24
N MET A 116 6.91 -9.02 -7.58
CA MET A 116 6.28 -7.92 -8.32
C MET A 116 6.38 -6.58 -7.57
N THR A 117 6.19 -6.58 -6.25
CA THR A 117 6.29 -5.36 -5.45
C THR A 117 7.68 -4.74 -5.53
N PHE A 118 8.74 -5.56 -5.45
CA PHE A 118 10.12 -5.07 -5.61
C PHE A 118 10.46 -4.66 -7.03
N VAL A 119 9.91 -5.34 -8.05
CA VAL A 119 10.05 -4.92 -9.45
C VAL A 119 9.45 -3.54 -9.66
N ILE A 120 8.22 -3.31 -9.20
CA ILE A 120 7.56 -2.00 -9.30
C ILE A 120 8.32 -0.94 -8.50
N MET A 121 8.86 -1.27 -7.33
CA MET A 121 9.71 -0.36 -6.57
C MET A 121 10.97 0.02 -7.36
N GLY A 122 11.63 -0.94 -8.00
CA GLY A 122 12.76 -0.70 -8.89
C GLY A 122 12.39 0.20 -10.08
N LEU A 123 11.28 -0.09 -10.76
CA LEU A 123 10.76 0.74 -11.86
C LEU A 123 10.41 2.16 -11.40
N SER A 124 9.82 2.31 -10.22
CA SER A 124 9.48 3.59 -9.62
C SER A 124 10.73 4.42 -9.35
N ILE A 125 11.81 3.79 -8.88
CA ILE A 125 13.13 4.41 -8.69
C ILE A 125 13.74 4.78 -10.05
N CYS A 126 13.74 3.90 -11.05
CA CYS A 126 14.30 4.23 -12.37
C CYS A 126 13.56 5.40 -13.02
N TYR A 127 12.22 5.34 -13.07
CA TYR A 127 11.39 6.40 -13.62
C TYR A 127 11.56 7.73 -12.88
N GLY A 128 11.57 7.69 -11.55
CA GLY A 128 11.79 8.88 -10.75
C GLY A 128 13.13 9.55 -11.06
N ASN A 129 14.20 8.80 -11.38
CA ASN A 129 15.51 9.37 -11.73
C ASN A 129 15.48 10.05 -13.10
N LEU A 130 14.78 9.45 -14.06
CA LEU A 130 14.60 10.01 -15.41
C LEU A 130 13.67 11.23 -15.43
N ALA A 131 12.74 11.32 -14.48
CA ALA A 131 11.79 12.42 -14.37
C ALA A 131 12.38 13.70 -13.74
N VAL A 132 13.43 13.59 -12.91
CA VAL A 132 14.15 14.70 -12.28
C VAL A 132 14.56 15.80 -13.28
N PRO A 133 15.27 15.50 -14.39
CA PRO A 133 15.69 16.52 -15.34
C PRO A 133 14.53 17.17 -16.10
N HIS A 134 13.39 16.47 -16.22
CA HIS A 134 12.26 16.94 -17.01
C HIS A 134 11.29 17.83 -16.23
N LYS A 135 11.44 17.97 -14.90
CA LYS A 135 10.44 18.57 -13.99
C LYS A 135 9.01 18.01 -14.17
N ARG A 136 8.84 16.90 -14.89
CA ARG A 136 7.56 16.28 -15.22
C ARG A 136 7.10 15.44 -14.04
N GLY A 137 6.21 16.02 -13.23
CA GLY A 137 5.47 15.29 -12.21
C GLY A 137 4.09 15.92 -12.09
N LEU A 138 3.06 15.08 -12.15
CA LEU A 138 1.64 15.49 -12.16
C LEU A 138 1.26 16.31 -10.90
N PHE A 139 2.03 16.18 -9.82
CA PHE A 139 1.81 16.90 -8.58
C PHE A 139 2.87 18.00 -8.39
N LEU A 140 2.40 19.25 -8.36
CA LEU A 140 3.20 20.45 -8.11
C LEU A 140 3.43 20.71 -6.62
N THR A 141 2.56 20.19 -5.73
CA THR A 141 2.58 20.49 -4.29
C THR A 141 2.52 19.21 -3.44
N ARG A 142 3.28 19.20 -2.33
CA ARG A 142 3.33 18.12 -1.32
C ARG A 142 1.95 17.73 -0.81
N HIS A 143 1.13 18.72 -0.45
CA HIS A 143 -0.21 18.50 0.08
C HIS A 143 -1.09 17.71 -0.89
N ASN A 144 -0.95 17.95 -2.20
CA ASN A 144 -1.69 17.18 -3.20
C ASN A 144 -1.21 15.74 -3.28
N VAL A 145 0.11 15.49 -3.23
CA VAL A 145 0.66 14.13 -3.21
C VAL A 145 0.16 13.34 -2.02
N ILE A 146 0.16 13.95 -0.82
CA ILE A 146 -0.35 13.32 0.41
C ILE A 146 -1.85 13.00 0.28
N ARG A 147 -2.67 13.98 -0.12
CA ARG A 147 -4.12 13.77 -0.31
C ARG A 147 -4.44 12.68 -1.34
N TRP A 148 -3.73 12.66 -2.46
CA TRP A 148 -3.93 11.65 -3.50
C TRP A 148 -3.46 10.27 -3.04
N SER A 149 -2.36 10.22 -2.29
CA SER A 149 -1.86 8.99 -1.67
C SER A 149 -2.88 8.34 -0.76
N GLU A 150 -3.50 9.13 0.12
CA GLU A 150 -4.57 8.65 0.98
C GLU A 150 -5.77 8.15 0.17
N ARG A 151 -6.22 8.90 -0.83
CA ARG A 151 -7.38 8.53 -1.65
C ARG A 151 -7.15 7.22 -2.40
N ILE A 152 -5.98 7.07 -3.02
CA ILE A 152 -5.63 5.85 -3.75
C ILE A 152 -5.48 4.68 -2.78
N PHE A 153 -4.80 4.86 -1.65
CA PHE A 153 -4.70 3.84 -0.61
C PHE A 153 -6.07 3.33 -0.14
N VAL A 154 -7.00 4.24 0.15
CA VAL A 154 -8.37 3.91 0.57
C VAL A 154 -9.11 3.18 -0.52
N LEU A 155 -9.04 3.69 -1.76
CA LEU A 155 -9.72 3.12 -2.91
C LEU A 155 -9.21 1.70 -3.22
N THR A 156 -7.90 1.48 -3.17
CA THR A 156 -7.30 0.15 -3.36
C THR A 156 -7.69 -0.80 -2.23
N SER A 157 -7.61 -0.35 -0.97
CA SER A 157 -7.94 -1.19 0.20
C SER A 157 -9.42 -1.55 0.26
N PHE A 158 -10.31 -0.57 0.01
CA PHE A 158 -11.75 -0.80 -0.09
C PHE A 158 -12.08 -1.71 -1.27
N GLY A 159 -11.43 -1.51 -2.41
CA GLY A 159 -11.54 -2.39 -3.57
C GLY A 159 -11.19 -3.83 -3.22
N ILE A 160 -10.07 -4.07 -2.53
CA ILE A 160 -9.67 -5.42 -2.08
C ILE A 160 -10.72 -6.02 -1.13
N ILE A 161 -11.20 -5.27 -0.13
CA ILE A 161 -12.18 -5.76 0.84
C ILE A 161 -13.49 -6.13 0.14
N VAL A 162 -14.03 -5.24 -0.69
CA VAL A 162 -15.29 -5.48 -1.41
C VAL A 162 -15.14 -6.66 -2.37
N CYS A 163 -14.06 -6.71 -3.16
CA CYS A 163 -13.80 -7.80 -4.10
C CYS A 163 -13.64 -9.14 -3.38
N SER A 164 -13.00 -9.16 -2.20
CA SER A 164 -12.85 -10.40 -1.41
C SER A 164 -14.17 -11.02 -0.95
N GLU A 165 -15.26 -10.24 -0.94
CA GLU A 165 -16.61 -10.71 -0.61
C GLU A 165 -17.48 -10.97 -1.85
N MET A 166 -16.99 -10.61 -3.04
CA MET A 166 -17.71 -10.90 -4.27
C MET A 166 -17.66 -12.41 -4.55
N LYS A 167 -18.82 -13.06 -4.61
CA LYS A 167 -18.91 -14.51 -4.89
C LYS A 167 -18.65 -14.87 -6.37
N ARG A 168 -18.40 -13.90 -7.25
CA ARG A 168 -18.31 -14.10 -8.70
C ARG A 168 -16.93 -13.68 -9.21
N ALA A 169 -16.07 -14.67 -9.46
CA ALA A 169 -14.68 -14.49 -9.91
C ALA A 169 -14.56 -13.67 -11.22
N SER A 170 -15.55 -13.77 -12.12
CA SER A 170 -15.53 -13.03 -13.39
C SER A 170 -15.68 -11.51 -13.27
N ILE A 171 -16.19 -11.01 -12.13
CA ILE A 171 -16.27 -9.57 -11.84
C ILE A 171 -15.16 -9.18 -10.88
N GLU A 172 -14.84 -10.04 -9.92
CA GLU A 172 -13.76 -9.85 -8.94
C GLU A 172 -12.41 -9.59 -9.62
N PHE A 173 -12.01 -10.45 -10.57
CA PHE A 173 -10.73 -10.35 -11.26
C PHE A 173 -10.53 -9.02 -12.03
N PRO A 174 -11.41 -8.63 -12.97
CA PRO A 174 -11.20 -7.39 -13.72
C PRO A 174 -11.25 -6.15 -12.82
N THR A 175 -12.09 -6.13 -11.78
CA THR A 175 -12.16 -5.01 -10.84
C THR A 175 -10.88 -4.89 -10.01
N LEU A 176 -10.37 -5.98 -9.44
CA LEU A 176 -9.08 -5.99 -8.72
C LEU A 176 -7.91 -5.62 -9.63
N PHE A 177 -7.92 -6.08 -10.88
CA PHE A 177 -6.88 -5.75 -11.86
C PHE A 177 -6.83 -4.25 -12.15
N ILE A 178 -7.99 -3.60 -12.34
CA ILE A 178 -8.07 -2.14 -12.54
C ILE A 178 -7.53 -1.40 -11.31
N TYR A 179 -7.97 -1.78 -10.11
CA TYR A 179 -7.47 -1.14 -8.88
C TYR A 179 -5.95 -1.30 -8.71
N THR A 180 -5.44 -2.50 -8.98
CA THR A 180 -4.00 -2.78 -8.93
C THR A 180 -3.22 -1.95 -9.97
N MET A 181 -3.76 -1.77 -11.18
CA MET A 181 -3.13 -0.92 -12.21
C MET A 181 -3.12 0.56 -11.83
N VAL A 182 -4.22 1.09 -11.30
CA VAL A 182 -4.29 2.47 -10.83
C VAL A 182 -3.29 2.69 -9.69
N SER A 183 -3.22 1.75 -8.73
CA SER A 183 -2.26 1.81 -7.63
C SER A 183 -0.81 1.76 -8.12
N ASN A 184 -0.51 0.97 -9.15
CA ASN A 184 0.82 0.89 -9.77
C ASN A 184 1.26 2.22 -10.38
N VAL A 185 0.41 2.81 -11.22
CA VAL A 185 0.69 4.12 -11.84
C VAL A 185 0.91 5.17 -10.75
N PHE A 186 0.11 5.11 -9.68
CA PHE A 186 0.24 6.03 -8.57
C PHE A 186 1.59 5.91 -7.83
N VAL A 187 2.05 4.71 -7.44
CA VAL A 187 3.33 4.56 -6.73
C VAL A 187 4.53 5.01 -7.57
N VAL A 188 4.48 4.83 -8.88
CA VAL A 188 5.51 5.33 -9.81
C VAL A 188 5.52 6.86 -9.85
N ILE A 189 4.36 7.49 -9.95
CA ILE A 189 4.23 8.96 -9.93
C ILE A 189 4.63 9.53 -8.56
N PHE A 190 4.28 8.84 -7.47
CA PHE A 190 4.66 9.22 -6.11
C PHE A 190 6.19 9.23 -5.96
N ALA A 191 6.87 8.19 -6.44
CA ALA A 191 8.33 8.10 -6.42
C ALA A 191 9.01 9.24 -7.21
N ALA A 192 8.46 9.58 -8.38
CA ALA A 192 8.93 10.72 -9.17
C ALA A 192 8.69 12.06 -8.44
N SER A 193 7.58 12.18 -7.71
CA SER A 193 7.24 13.39 -6.96
C SER A 193 8.16 13.60 -5.76
N MET A 194 8.54 12.52 -5.05
CA MET A 194 9.48 12.59 -3.92
C MET A 194 10.86 13.11 -4.30
N ARG A 195 11.26 12.98 -5.57
CA ARG A 195 12.58 13.40 -6.06
C ARG A 195 12.65 14.86 -6.52
N LYS A 196 11.55 15.62 -6.44
CA LYS A 196 11.59 17.05 -6.75
C LYS A 196 12.38 17.82 -5.69
N PRO A 197 13.11 18.89 -6.09
CA PRO A 197 14.03 19.62 -5.21
C PRO A 197 13.35 20.31 -4.02
N ASP A 198 12.05 20.64 -4.12
CA ASP A 198 11.28 21.35 -3.08
C ASP A 198 10.29 20.42 -2.35
N PHE A 199 10.48 19.11 -2.42
CA PHE A 199 9.53 18.16 -1.83
C PHE A 199 9.70 17.99 -0.31
N TYR A 200 10.94 18.02 0.19
CA TYR A 200 11.27 17.94 1.61
C TYR A 200 11.60 19.35 2.13
N HIS A 201 11.02 19.76 3.26
CA HIS A 201 11.44 20.99 3.94
C HIS A 201 12.62 20.66 4.85
N ASP A 202 13.73 21.39 4.71
CA ASP A 202 14.92 21.19 5.56
C ASP A 202 14.63 21.49 7.05
N GLU A 203 13.54 22.21 7.34
CA GLU A 203 13.13 22.62 8.69
C GLU A 203 12.29 21.58 9.46
N SER A 204 11.80 20.51 8.80
CA SER A 204 10.92 19.52 9.44
C SER A 204 11.62 18.16 9.65
N PRO A 205 12.16 17.87 10.86
CA PRO A 205 12.86 16.62 11.15
C PRO A 205 11.95 15.36 11.20
N GLY A 206 10.68 15.45 10.80
CA GLY A 206 9.71 14.35 10.80
C GLY A 206 9.13 13.99 9.43
N ASP A 207 9.44 14.75 8.38
CA ASP A 207 8.81 14.61 7.06
C ASP A 207 9.08 13.24 6.42
N PHE A 208 10.31 12.73 6.54
CA PHE A 208 10.72 11.45 5.97
C PHE A 208 9.98 10.25 6.58
N ILE A 209 9.55 10.33 7.84
CA ILE A 209 8.82 9.25 8.52
C ILE A 209 7.40 9.17 7.98
N LEU A 210 6.70 10.31 7.91
CA LEU A 210 5.33 10.39 7.41
C LEU A 210 5.25 9.98 5.93
N ILE A 211 6.13 10.55 5.10
CA ILE A 211 6.17 10.25 3.66
C ILE A 211 6.53 8.78 3.46
N GLY A 212 7.49 8.25 4.23
CA GLY A 212 7.86 6.84 4.20
C GLY A 212 6.71 5.92 4.59
N GLN A 213 5.93 6.28 5.62
CA GLN A 213 4.75 5.53 6.02
C GLN A 213 3.65 5.55 4.95
N LEU A 214 3.34 6.71 4.37
CA LEU A 214 2.35 6.81 3.29
C LEU A 214 2.79 6.00 2.06
N TYR A 215 4.07 6.04 1.73
CA TYR A 215 4.62 5.30 0.61
C TYR A 215 4.60 3.80 0.86
N TYR A 216 4.97 3.37 2.08
CA TYR A 216 4.83 1.99 2.55
C TYR A 216 3.38 1.51 2.42
N LEU A 217 2.41 2.29 2.88
CA LEU A 217 1.00 1.89 2.86
C LEU A 217 0.48 1.65 1.45
N ASN A 218 0.87 2.50 0.49
CA ASN A 218 0.51 2.29 -0.91
C ASN A 218 1.19 1.04 -1.49
N PHE A 219 2.46 0.78 -1.16
CA PHE A 219 3.12 -0.45 -1.58
C PHE A 219 2.56 -1.70 -0.91
N TYR A 220 2.15 -1.61 0.34
CA TYR A 220 1.56 -2.72 1.06
C TYR A 220 0.15 -3.03 0.55
N ALA A 221 -0.66 -2.00 0.27
CA ALA A 221 -1.93 -2.15 -0.42
C ALA A 221 -1.74 -2.73 -1.83
N LEU A 222 -0.70 -2.31 -2.56
CA LEU A 222 -0.35 -2.86 -3.86
C LEU A 222 0.07 -4.33 -3.78
N TYR A 223 0.92 -4.68 -2.80
CA TYR A 223 1.32 -6.06 -2.52
C TYR A 223 0.08 -6.94 -2.29
N MET A 224 -0.83 -6.50 -1.41
CA MET A 224 -2.06 -7.23 -1.14
C MET A 224 -3.00 -7.26 -2.36
N GLY A 225 -3.03 -6.19 -3.17
CA GLY A 225 -3.74 -6.15 -4.44
C GLY A 225 -3.23 -7.19 -5.44
N TYR A 226 -1.92 -7.40 -5.53
CA TYR A 226 -1.33 -8.46 -6.36
C TYR A 226 -1.70 -9.85 -5.85
N VAL A 227 -1.59 -10.09 -4.54
CA VAL A 227 -1.92 -11.38 -3.93
C VAL A 227 -3.35 -11.77 -4.31
N TRP A 228 -4.27 -10.82 -4.21
CA TRP A 228 -5.68 -11.02 -4.52
C TRP A 228 -6.00 -11.13 -6.00
N THR A 229 -5.42 -10.27 -6.83
CA THR A 229 -5.63 -10.34 -8.28
C THR A 229 -5.17 -11.68 -8.82
N MET A 230 -4.03 -12.20 -8.33
CA MET A 230 -3.51 -13.50 -8.72
C MET A 230 -4.39 -14.64 -8.19
N ALA A 231 -4.85 -14.58 -6.94
CA ALA A 231 -5.76 -15.57 -6.37
C ALA A 231 -7.10 -15.63 -7.14
N ALA A 232 -7.72 -14.48 -7.40
CA ALA A 232 -8.95 -14.39 -8.18
C ALA A 232 -8.76 -14.86 -9.64
N GLY A 233 -7.59 -14.60 -10.23
CA GLY A 233 -7.23 -15.09 -11.56
C GLY A 233 -7.09 -16.62 -11.61
N LEU A 234 -6.54 -17.24 -10.57
CA LEU A 234 -6.46 -18.70 -10.44
C LEU A 234 -7.85 -19.32 -10.28
N ASP A 235 -8.69 -18.75 -9.40
CA ASP A 235 -10.07 -19.21 -9.20
C ASP A 235 -10.88 -19.09 -10.52
N TRP A 236 -10.73 -17.98 -11.25
CA TRP A 236 -11.37 -17.79 -12.54
C TRP A 236 -10.89 -18.78 -13.61
N TYR A 237 -9.58 -19.06 -13.67
CA TYR A 237 -9.03 -20.06 -14.59
C TYR A 237 -9.54 -21.48 -14.29
N GLN A 238 -9.67 -21.83 -13.01
CA GLN A 238 -10.24 -23.12 -12.61
C GLN A 238 -11.72 -23.24 -12.97
N ASP A 239 -12.50 -22.16 -12.79
CA ASP A 239 -13.91 -22.12 -13.20
C ASP A 239 -14.10 -22.22 -14.73
N LEU A 240 -13.16 -21.70 -15.52
CA LEU A 240 -13.15 -21.87 -16.98
C LEU A 240 -12.83 -23.32 -17.41
N LYS A 241 -12.03 -24.03 -16.62
CA LYS A 241 -11.58 -25.40 -16.92
C LYS A 241 -12.54 -26.47 -16.41
N ARG A 242 -13.46 -26.14 -15.49
CA ARG A 242 -14.52 -27.06 -15.07
C ARG A 242 -15.43 -27.36 -16.27
N PRO A 243 -15.67 -28.64 -16.62
CA PRO A 243 -16.71 -28.95 -17.58
C PRO A 243 -18.01 -28.36 -17.02
N LYS A 244 -18.71 -27.55 -17.84
CA LYS A 244 -20.10 -27.21 -17.55
C LYS A 244 -20.85 -28.53 -17.60
N GLU A 245 -21.16 -29.13 -16.46
CA GLU A 245 -22.16 -30.19 -16.41
C GLU A 245 -23.39 -29.63 -17.13
N PRO A 246 -23.96 -30.38 -18.11
CA PRO A 246 -25.21 -29.96 -18.70
C PRO A 246 -26.19 -29.79 -17.53
N ALA A 247 -26.87 -28.65 -17.51
CA ALA A 247 -27.99 -28.46 -16.61
C ALA A 247 -28.84 -29.72 -16.70
N VAL A 248 -28.92 -30.46 -15.59
CA VAL A 248 -29.96 -31.46 -15.43
C VAL A 248 -31.24 -30.66 -15.55
N THR A 249 -31.85 -30.71 -16.72
CA THR A 249 -33.26 -30.41 -16.90
C THR A 249 -33.97 -31.41 -16.00
N GLU A 250 -34.22 -30.99 -14.75
CA GLU A 250 -35.25 -31.63 -13.94
C GLU A 250 -36.55 -31.51 -14.75
N GLU A 251 -37.15 -32.67 -14.94
CA GLU A 251 -38.31 -32.96 -15.76
C GLU A 251 -39.53 -32.12 -15.37
N GLU A 252 -40.28 -31.65 -16.37
CA GLU A 252 -41.69 -32.01 -16.62
C GLU A 252 -42.08 -31.67 -18.06
#